data_AF-A3JI20-F1
#
_entry.id   AF-A3JI20-F1
#
_cell.length_a   1.000
_cell.length_b   1.000
_cell.length_c   1.000
_cell.angle_alpha   90.00
_cell.angle_beta   90.00
_cell.angle_gamma   90.00
#
_symmetry.space_group_name_H-M   'P 1'
#
loop_
_entity.id
_entity.type
_entity.pdbx_description
1 polymer ?
#
loop_
_entity_poly.entity_id
_entity_poly.type
_entity_poly.pdbx_seq_one_letter_code
_entity_poly.pdbx_strand_id
1 'polypeptide(L)' 'MTGRKFTEFHKLVREKGWTLVEIGERWGVSKRQMSRVAGSSSQRDIDAATGLPYKTKTLEKEV' A
#
# COMPACT_ATOMS: atom_id res chain seq x y z
N MET A 1 -22.67 -7.57 -8.98
CA MET A 1 -21.29 -7.26 -9.42
C MET A 1 -20.66 -6.29 -8.43
N THR A 2 -19.90 -6.77 -7.44
CA THR A 2 -19.21 -5.90 -6.47
C THR A 2 -17.88 -5.48 -7.06
N GLY A 3 -17.86 -4.31 -7.71
CA GLY A 3 -16.61 -3.69 -8.14
C GLY A 3 -15.69 -3.50 -6.93
N ARG A 4 -14.42 -3.93 -7.04
CA ARG A 4 -13.42 -3.67 -6.00
C ARG A 4 -13.33 -2.16 -5.81
N LYS A 5 -13.81 -1.65 -4.68
CA LYS A 5 -13.60 -0.25 -4.28
C LYS A 5 -12.11 -0.09 -3.99
N PHE A 6 -11.38 0.47 -4.94
CA PHE A 6 -10.00 0.90 -4.71
C PHE A 6 -10.04 2.17 -3.86
N THR A 7 -9.56 2.06 -2.62
CA THR A 7 -9.45 3.19 -1.69
C THR A 7 -8.24 4.06 -2.04
N GLU A 8 -8.21 5.28 -1.52
CA GLU A 8 -7.06 6.20 -1.68
C GLU A 8 -5.75 5.57 -1.18
N PHE A 9 -5.82 4.79 -0.10
CA PHE A 9 -4.67 4.01 0.39
C PHE A 9 -4.11 3.07 -0.68
N HIS A 10 -4.97 2.36 -1.42
CA HIS A 10 -4.51 1.49 -2.50
C HIS A 10 -3.81 2.26 -3.64
N LYS A 11 -4.26 3.49 -3.93
CA LYS A 11 -3.63 4.32 -4.97
C LYS A 11 -2.23 4.77 -4.53
N LEU A 12 -2.11 5.35 -3.34
CA LEU A 12 -0.83 5.84 -2.80
C LEU A 12 0.21 4.74 -2.67
N VAL A 13 -0.19 3.60 -2.12
CA VAL A 13 0.69 2.44 -1.94
C VAL A 13 1.24 1.96 -3.29
N ARG A 14 0.37 1.87 -4.31
CA ARG A 14 0.73 1.41 -5.65
C ARG A 14 1.57 2.44 -6.40
N GLU A 15 1.29 3.73 -6.23
CA GLU A 15 2.07 4.84 -6.78
C GLU A 15 3.51 4.83 -6.24
N LYS A 16 3.67 4.57 -4.94
CA LYS A 16 4.99 4.43 -4.30
C LYS A 16 5.68 3.09 -4.59
N GLY A 17 5.02 2.18 -5.30
CA GLY A 17 5.58 0.87 -5.67
C GLY A 17 5.55 -0.18 -4.56
N TRP A 18 4.78 0.03 -3.50
CA TRP A 18 4.64 -0.92 -2.40
C TRP A 18 3.46 -1.85 -2.59
N THR A 19 3.51 -3.02 -1.95
CA THR A 19 2.36 -3.91 -1.81
C THR A 19 1.84 -3.92 -0.37
N LEU A 20 0.56 -4.28 -0.19
CA LEU A 20 -0.02 -4.44 1.15
C LEU A 20 0.73 -5.47 2.00
N VAL A 21 1.31 -6.50 1.37
CA VAL A 21 2.06 -7.54 2.08
C VAL A 21 3.33 -6.93 2.68
N GLU A 22 4.09 -6.20 1.88
CA GLU A 22 5.34 -5.56 2.31
C GLU A 22 5.11 -4.47 3.37
N ILE A 23 4.05 -3.69 3.23
CA ILE A 23 3.66 -2.70 4.25
C ILE A 23 3.25 -3.42 5.53
N GLY A 24 2.51 -4.53 5.41
CA GLY A 24 2.14 -5.39 6.52
C GLY A 24 3.36 -5.90 7.27
N GLU A 25 4.33 -6.48 6.56
CA GLU A 25 5.60 -6.95 7.13
C GLU A 25 6.37 -5.81 7.81
N ARG A 26 6.45 -4.64 7.16
CA ARG A 26 7.15 -3.48 7.71
C ARG A 26 6.52 -2.92 8.98
N TRP A 27 5.19 -2.96 9.09
CA TRP A 27 4.45 -2.45 10.24
C TRP A 27 4.10 -3.54 11.27
N GLY A 28 4.49 -4.80 11.04
CA GLY A 28 4.17 -5.93 11.91
C GLY A 28 2.70 -6.34 11.89
N VAL A 29 1.98 -6.04 10.80
CA VAL A 29 0.55 -6.28 10.64
C VAL A 29 0.31 -7.45 9.68
N SER A 30 -0.57 -8.38 10.05
CA SER A 30 -0.90 -9.51 9.17
C SER A 30 -1.54 -9.05 7.87
N LYS A 31 -1.34 -9.81 6.79
CA LYS A 31 -1.95 -9.54 5.47
C LYS A 31 -3.47 -9.34 5.54
N ARG A 32 -4.16 -10.08 6.42
CA ARG A 32 -5.61 -9.98 6.61
C ARG A 32 -6.02 -8.68 7.30
N GLN A 33 -5.27 -8.25 8.32
CA GLN A 33 -5.47 -6.95 8.96
C GLN A 33 -5.16 -5.81 8.00
N MET A 34 -4.07 -5.91 7.23
CA MET A 34 -3.72 -4.89 6.25
C MET A 34 -4.77 -4.76 5.14
N SER A 35 -5.36 -5.88 4.71
CA SER A 35 -6.50 -5.85 3.77
C SER A 35 -7.72 -5.12 4.34
N ARG A 36 -8.00 -5.27 5.64
CA ARG A 36 -9.04 -4.50 6.33
C ARG A 36 -8.68 -3.02 6.41
N VAL A 37 -7.46 -2.69 6.83
CA VAL A 37 -6.95 -1.30 6.90
C VAL A 37 -7.02 -0.63 5.54
N ALA A 38 -6.60 -1.30 4.47
CA ALA A 38 -6.70 -0.76 3.12
C ALA A 38 -8.16 -0.51 2.71
N GLY A 39 -9.08 -1.44 3.04
CA GLY A 39 -10.50 -1.33 2.73
C GLY A 39 -11.28 -0.30 3.55
N SER A 40 -10.82 0.00 4.77
CA SER A 40 -11.41 0.98 5.69
C SER A 40 -10.34 1.94 6.22
N SER A 41 -9.59 2.56 5.31
CA SER A 41 -8.43 3.38 5.67
C SER A 41 -8.88 4.64 6.38
N SER A 42 -8.29 4.89 7.55
CA SER A 42 -8.43 6.15 8.27
C SER A 42 -7.42 7.17 7.75
N GLN A 43 -7.60 8.45 8.08
CA GLN A 43 -6.64 9.50 7.73
C GLN A 43 -5.22 9.17 8.22
N ARG A 44 -5.11 8.55 9.39
CA ARG A 44 -3.82 8.11 9.96
C ARG A 44 -3.12 7.06 9.09
N ASP A 45 -3.87 6.15 8.49
CA ASP A 45 -3.31 5.11 7.59
C ASP A 45 -2.85 5.73 6.27
N ILE A 46 -3.60 6.71 5.78
CA ILE A 46 -3.23 7.50 4.58
C ILE A 46 -1.95 8.29 4.83
N ASP A 47 -1.82 8.95 5.98
CA ASP A 47 -0.60 9.67 6.35
C ASP A 47 0.59 8.72 6.50
N ALA A 48 0.38 7.54 7.10
CA ALA A 48 1.40 6.50 7.19
C ALA A 48 1.85 6.00 5.80
N ALA A 49 0.91 5.82 4.86
CA ALA A 49 1.23 5.47 3.47
C ALA A 49 1.96 6.60 2.76
N THR A 50 1.61 7.87 3.02
CA THR A 50 2.26 9.05 2.47
C THR A 50 3.72 9.16 2.91
N GLY A 51 4.01 8.80 4.16
CA GLY A 51 5.36 8.75 4.72
C GLY A 51 6.22 7.58 4.21
N LEU A 52 5.66 6.63 3.45
CA LEU A 52 6.47 5.58 2.84
C LEU A 52 7.42 6.19 1.79
N PRO A 53 8.71 5.83 1.79
CA PRO A 53 9.62 6.24 0.73
C PRO A 53 9.14 5.63 -0.58
N TYR A 54 9.38 6.28 -1.71
CA TYR A 54 9.18 5.63 -3.00
C TYR A 54 10.13 4.43 -3.04
N LYS A 55 9.60 3.23 -3.33
CA LYS A 55 10.48 2.19 -3.83
C LYS A 55 11.00 2.74 -5.13
N THR A 56 12.26 3.15 -5.14
CA THR A 56 13.00 3.36 -6.38
C THR A 56 12.71 2.10 -7.17
N LYS A 57 11.87 2.21 -8.20
CA LYS A 57 11.87 1.22 -9.26
C LYS A 57 13.31 1.24 -9.69
N THR A 58 14.07 0.24 -9.26
CA THR A 58 15.32 -0.06 -9.90
C THR A 58 14.92 -0.23 -11.35
N LEU A 59 15.21 0.78 -12.17
CA LEU A 59 15.10 0.71 -13.61
C LEU A 59 16.27 -0.17 -14.07
N GLU A 60 16.32 -1.40 -13.57
CA GLU A 60 16.99 -2.52 -14.21
C GLU A 60 16.05 -2.98 -15.31
N LYS A 61 15.92 -2.14 -16.34
CA LYS A 61 15.69 -2.66 -17.68
C LYS A 61 17.08 -2.88 -18.25
N GLU A 62 17.58 -4.10 -18.12
CA GLU A 62 18.50 -4.65 -19.10
C GLU A 62 17.85 -4.51 -20.48
N VAL A 63 18.48 -3.79 -21.41
CA VAL A 63 18.89 -4.22 -22.77
C VAL A 63 19.95 -3.25 -23.26
#